data_AF-A0A5J4RAL0-F1
#
_entry.id   AF-A0A5J4RAL0-F1
#
_cell.length_a   1.000
_cell.length_b   1.000
_cell.length_c   1.000
_cell.angle_alpha   90.00
_cell.angle_beta   90.00
_cell.angle_gamma   90.00
#
_symmetry.space_group_name_H-M   'P 1'
#
loop_
_entity.id
_entity.type
_entity.pdbx_description
1 polymer ?
#
loop_
_entity_poly.entity_id
_entity_poly.type
_entity_poly.pdbx_seq_one_letter_code
_entity_poly.pdbx_strand_id
1 'polypeptide(L)'
;MVTKTIAIYVFLDDIFKSMGHKEPINRKTSDSEIATTLLIAALYFGGNIEKAISFVRSTGLMPAMLSTSRFNRRMHRMGEFLSGLFFQVGHALKELTISDTYIIDSFPVPLCHNIRISRSRIVQGGDSGGIHLYPR
;
A
#
# COMPACT_ATOMS: atom_id res chain seq x y z
N MET A 1 17.53 6.96 7.08
CA MET A 1 16.43 6.42 6.23
C MET A 1 16.89 5.19 5.44
N VAL A 2 18.02 5.29 4.71
CA VAL A 2 18.60 4.19 3.91
C VAL A 2 18.78 2.87 4.69
N THR A 3 19.43 2.87 5.85
CA THR A 3 19.63 1.64 6.65
C THR A 3 18.31 0.99 7.07
N LYS A 4 17.31 1.80 7.45
CA LYS A 4 15.96 1.30 7.78
C LYS A 4 15.27 0.72 6.55
N THR A 5 15.42 1.34 5.38
CA THR A 5 14.93 0.80 4.12
C THR A 5 15.55 -0.55 3.79
N ILE A 6 16.87 -0.71 3.97
CA ILE A 6 17.55 -1.99 3.75
C ILE A 6 16.99 -3.06 4.69
N ALA A 7 16.84 -2.76 5.98
CA ALA A 7 16.27 -3.69 6.95
C ALA A 7 14.83 -4.10 6.59
N ILE A 8 13.99 -3.13 6.21
CA ILE A 8 12.62 -3.39 5.74
C ILE A 8 12.64 -4.29 4.50
N TYR A 9 13.52 -3.99 3.53
CA TYR A 9 13.64 -4.79 2.32
C TYR A 9 14.00 -6.23 2.63
N VAL A 10 15.03 -6.47 3.45
CA VAL A 10 15.46 -7.83 3.83
C VAL A 10 14.31 -8.59 4.50
N PHE A 11 13.63 -7.95 5.45
CA PHE A 11 12.51 -8.58 6.16
C PHE A 11 11.35 -8.95 5.21
N LEU A 12 10.97 -8.04 4.31
CA LEU A 12 9.94 -8.31 3.33
C LEU A 12 10.39 -9.39 2.35
N ASP A 13 11.61 -9.32 1.84
CA ASP A 13 12.12 -10.28 0.88
C ASP A 13 12.15 -11.70 1.44
N ASP A 14 12.51 -11.87 2.72
CA ASP A 14 12.46 -13.16 3.41
C ASP A 14 11.02 -13.67 3.57
N ILE A 15 10.05 -12.79 3.84
CA ILE A 15 8.63 -13.16 3.87
C ILE A 15 8.17 -13.62 2.49
N PHE A 16 8.47 -12.86 1.44
CA PHE A 16 8.11 -13.23 0.07
C PHE A 16 8.71 -14.59 -0.33
N LYS A 17 9.97 -14.84 0.04
CA LYS A 17 10.65 -16.13 -0.18
C LYS A 17 10.01 -17.28 0.61
N SER A 18 9.71 -17.07 1.90
CA SER A 18 9.09 -18.10 2.75
C SER A 18 7.67 -18.47 2.32
N MET A 19 6.94 -17.53 1.73
CA MET A 19 5.63 -17.78 1.10
C MET A 19 5.72 -18.51 -0.25
N GLY A 20 6.94 -18.74 -0.78
CA GLY A 20 7.15 -19.38 -2.07
C GLY A 20 6.68 -18.49 -3.24
N HIS A 21 6.70 -17.17 -3.07
CA HIS A 21 6.26 -16.23 -4.10
C HIS A 21 7.15 -16.35 -5.34
N LYS A 22 6.55 -16.76 -6.48
CA LYS A 22 7.27 -16.93 -7.74
C LYS A 22 7.14 -15.70 -8.61
N GLU A 23 8.27 -15.09 -8.91
CA GLU A 23 8.33 -13.96 -9.82
C GLU A 23 8.71 -14.39 -11.25
N PRO A 24 8.13 -13.77 -12.28
CA PRO A 24 8.60 -13.95 -13.65
C PRO A 24 10.03 -13.45 -13.84
N ILE A 25 10.86 -14.28 -14.46
CA ILE A 25 12.31 -14.07 -14.70
C ILE A 25 12.60 -12.77 -15.47
N ASN A 26 11.67 -12.31 -16.32
CA ASN A 26 11.87 -11.14 -17.19
C ASN A 26 11.62 -9.78 -16.51
N ARG A 27 11.54 -9.73 -15.18
CA ARG A 27 11.23 -8.50 -14.43
C ARG A 27 12.52 -7.91 -13.84
N LYS A 28 12.70 -6.60 -14.03
CA LYS A 28 13.84 -5.83 -13.48
C LYS A 28 13.62 -5.35 -12.04
N THR A 29 12.37 -5.33 -11.59
CA THR A 29 11.98 -4.90 -10.24
C THR A 29 11.19 -6.02 -9.60
N SER A 30 11.54 -6.42 -8.39
CA SER A 30 10.84 -7.48 -7.65
C SER A 30 9.58 -6.95 -6.97
N ASP A 31 8.69 -7.86 -6.58
CA ASP A 31 7.51 -7.54 -5.79
C ASP A 31 7.91 -7.13 -4.35
N SER A 32 9.00 -7.70 -3.79
CA SER A 32 9.60 -7.27 -2.52
C SER A 32 10.05 -5.80 -2.56
N GLU A 33 10.68 -5.35 -3.65
CA GLU A 33 11.08 -3.95 -3.85
C GLU A 33 9.87 -3.00 -3.90
N ILE A 34 8.77 -3.44 -4.52
CA ILE A 34 7.53 -2.67 -4.62
C ILE A 34 6.86 -2.55 -3.25
N ALA A 35 6.76 -3.66 -2.51
CA ALA A 35 6.22 -3.67 -1.15
C ALA A 35 7.04 -2.77 -0.22
N THR A 36 8.37 -2.84 -0.33
CA THR A 36 9.29 -1.98 0.44
C THR A 36 9.07 -0.51 0.14
N THR A 37 8.99 -0.14 -1.15
CA THR A 37 8.77 1.25 -1.57
C THR A 37 7.42 1.78 -1.08
N LEU A 38 6.38 0.93 -1.11
CA LEU A 38 5.05 1.28 -0.61
C LEU A 38 5.07 1.52 0.90
N LEU A 39 5.75 0.65 1.67
CA LEU A 39 5.88 0.80 3.11
C LEU A 39 6.68 2.06 3.47
N ILE A 40 7.73 2.37 2.73
CA ILE A 40 8.48 3.63 2.88
C ILE A 40 7.61 4.85 2.56
N ALA A 41 6.77 4.76 1.53
CA ALA A 41 5.82 5.82 1.20
C ALA A 41 4.89 6.09 2.38
N ALA A 42 4.32 5.05 2.98
CA ALA A 42 3.46 5.15 4.15
C ALA A 42 4.19 5.72 5.38
N LEU A 43 5.38 5.19 5.70
CA LEU A 43 6.12 5.54 6.91
C LEU A 43 6.78 6.93 6.87
N TYR A 44 7.30 7.35 5.72
CA TYR A 44 8.18 8.53 5.64
C TYR A 44 7.67 9.63 4.71
N PHE A 45 6.70 9.34 3.85
CA PHE A 45 6.22 10.28 2.83
C PHE A 45 4.71 10.51 2.88
N GLY A 46 4.03 10.11 3.96
CA GLY A 46 2.58 10.31 4.13
C GLY A 46 1.75 9.65 3.04
N GLY A 47 2.21 8.49 2.54
CA GLY A 47 1.58 7.78 1.42
C GLY A 47 1.92 8.32 0.03
N ASN A 48 2.79 9.34 -0.09
CA ASN A 48 3.21 9.85 -1.40
C ASN A 48 4.19 8.88 -2.09
N ILE A 49 3.65 8.02 -2.95
CA ILE A 49 4.38 6.99 -3.69
C ILE A 49 5.43 7.61 -4.63
N GLU A 50 5.14 8.75 -5.26
CA GLU A 50 6.06 9.37 -6.21
C GLU A 50 7.34 9.86 -5.51
N LYS A 51 7.21 10.46 -4.32
CA LYS A 51 8.35 10.85 -3.49
C LYS A 51 9.17 9.63 -3.05
N ALA A 52 8.50 8.53 -2.68
CA ALA A 52 9.19 7.29 -2.32
C ALA A 52 9.96 6.67 -3.49
N ILE A 53 9.36 6.63 -4.70
CA ILE A 53 10.03 6.18 -5.93
C ILE A 53 11.26 7.06 -6.25
N SER A 54 11.10 8.38 -6.13
CA SER A 54 12.21 9.32 -6.33
C SER A 54 13.36 9.05 -5.33
N PHE A 55 13.02 8.83 -4.05
CA PHE A 55 13.98 8.51 -3.01
C PHE A 55 14.76 7.22 -3.26
N VAL A 56 14.09 6.10 -3.55
CA VAL A 56 14.78 4.80 -3.74
C VAL A 56 15.66 4.79 -5.01
N ARG A 57 15.32 5.62 -6.00
CA ARG A 57 16.15 5.82 -7.20
C ARG A 57 17.36 6.71 -6.93
N SER A 58 17.16 7.87 -6.29
CA SER A 58 18.23 8.84 -6.06
C SER A 58 19.28 8.34 -5.06
N THR A 59 18.88 7.46 -4.13
CA THR A 59 19.79 6.81 -3.18
C THR A 59 20.54 5.61 -3.77
N GLY A 60 20.20 5.18 -4.99
CA GLY A 60 20.81 4.00 -5.61
C GLY A 60 20.37 2.66 -4.99
N LEU A 61 19.39 2.65 -4.10
CA LEU A 61 18.87 1.44 -3.48
C LEU A 61 18.13 0.54 -4.47
N MET A 62 17.29 1.14 -5.31
CA MET A 62 16.49 0.44 -6.31
C MET A 62 16.54 1.21 -7.63
N PRO A 63 17.70 1.23 -8.32
CA PRO A 63 17.91 2.10 -9.49
C PRO A 63 17.01 1.72 -10.68
N ALA A 64 16.63 0.44 -10.78
CA ALA A 64 15.73 -0.08 -11.82
C ALA A 64 14.24 0.10 -11.50
N MET A 65 13.89 0.83 -10.42
CA MET A 65 12.50 1.00 -9.96
C MET A 65 11.58 1.53 -11.08
N LEU A 66 10.33 1.10 -11.07
CA LEU A 66 9.32 1.43 -12.08
C LEU A 66 8.93 2.92 -12.05
N SER A 67 8.41 3.44 -13.17
CA SER A 67 7.74 4.75 -13.18
C SER A 67 6.44 4.70 -12.37
N THR A 68 5.98 5.83 -11.83
CA THR A 68 4.79 5.93 -10.96
C THR A 68 3.56 5.20 -11.55
N SER A 69 3.29 5.40 -12.84
CA SER A 69 2.19 4.73 -13.54
C SER A 69 2.35 3.20 -13.59
N ARG A 70 3.56 2.69 -13.87
CA ARG A 70 3.85 1.25 -13.89
C ARG A 70 3.84 0.65 -12.49
N PHE A 71 4.34 1.38 -11.51
CA PHE A 71 4.32 1.03 -10.11
C PHE A 71 2.87 0.85 -9.63
N ASN A 72 2.00 1.84 -9.85
CA ASN A 72 0.59 1.78 -9.45
C ASN A 72 -0.12 0.55 -10.05
N ARG A 73 0.07 0.28 -11.35
CA ARG A 73 -0.49 -0.93 -11.99
C ARG A 73 0.02 -2.24 -11.41
N ARG A 74 1.23 -2.27 -10.86
CA ARG A 74 1.80 -3.48 -10.24
C ARG A 74 1.35 -3.61 -8.80
N MET A 75 1.35 -2.52 -8.04
CA MET A 75 0.79 -2.45 -6.70
C MET A 75 -0.67 -2.91 -6.67
N HIS A 76 -1.52 -2.46 -7.60
CA HIS A 76 -2.91 -2.93 -7.67
C HIS A 76 -3.04 -4.42 -7.95
N ARG A 77 -2.16 -5.00 -8.78
CA ARG A 77 -2.14 -6.46 -9.01
C ARG A 77 -1.69 -7.25 -7.79
N MET A 78 -0.87 -6.63 -6.94
CA MET A 78 -0.44 -7.19 -5.67
C MET A 78 -1.41 -6.87 -4.52
N GLY A 79 -2.55 -6.21 -4.79
CA GLY A 79 -3.43 -5.65 -3.75
C GLY A 79 -3.90 -6.67 -2.71
N GLU A 80 -4.42 -7.81 -3.17
CA GLU A 80 -4.85 -8.94 -2.31
C GLU A 80 -3.71 -9.51 -1.45
N PHE A 81 -2.51 -9.61 -2.04
CA PHE A 81 -1.34 -10.10 -1.32
C PHE A 81 -0.87 -9.09 -0.27
N LEU A 82 -0.81 -7.81 -0.64
CA LEU A 82 -0.38 -6.73 0.24
C LEU A 82 -1.34 -6.54 1.41
N SER A 83 -2.66 -6.64 1.18
CA SER A 83 -3.63 -6.56 2.26
C SER A 83 -3.46 -7.73 3.24
N GLY A 84 -3.28 -8.95 2.74
CA GLY A 84 -3.00 -10.12 3.57
C GLY A 84 -1.69 -9.96 4.36
N LEU A 85 -0.62 -9.55 3.71
CA LEU A 85 0.68 -9.33 4.35
C LEU A 85 0.59 -8.27 5.46
N PHE A 86 0.00 -7.11 5.18
CA PHE A 86 -0.14 -6.04 6.17
C PHE A 86 -1.08 -6.43 7.31
N PHE A 87 -2.11 -7.22 7.04
CA PHE A 87 -2.98 -7.75 8.08
C PHE A 87 -2.21 -8.68 9.02
N GLN A 88 -1.43 -9.62 8.48
CA GLN A 88 -0.64 -10.55 9.29
C GLN A 88 0.48 -9.85 10.07
N VAL A 89 1.22 -8.96 9.42
CA VAL A 89 2.26 -8.16 10.09
C VAL A 89 1.64 -7.26 11.15
N GLY A 90 0.51 -6.62 10.86
CA GLY A 90 -0.23 -5.80 11.81
C GLY A 90 -0.72 -6.61 13.02
N HIS A 91 -1.21 -7.83 12.79
CA HIS A 91 -1.61 -8.73 13.87
C HIS A 91 -0.43 -9.14 14.75
N ALA A 92 0.69 -9.57 14.15
CA ALA A 92 1.89 -9.93 14.88
C ALA A 92 2.42 -8.75 15.70
N LEU A 93 2.45 -7.54 15.12
CA LEU A 93 2.85 -6.33 15.84
C LEU A 93 1.89 -5.98 16.98
N LYS A 94 0.59 -6.21 16.79
CA LYS A 94 -0.42 -6.03 17.84
C LYS A 94 -0.19 -6.96 19.02
N GLU A 95 0.11 -8.23 18.77
CA GLU A 95 0.43 -9.20 19.84
C GLU A 95 1.73 -8.84 20.58
N LEU A 96 2.68 -8.21 19.91
CA LEU A 96 3.97 -7.79 20.47
C LEU A 96 3.92 -6.44 21.20
N THR A 97 2.87 -5.63 21.02
CA THR A 97 2.80 -4.27 21.55
C THR A 97 2.04 -4.23 22.88
N ILE A 98 2.65 -3.64 23.91
CA ILE A 98 2.10 -3.57 25.29
C ILE A 98 1.11 -2.40 25.46
N SER A 99 1.07 -1.43 24.54
CA SER A 99 0.20 -0.25 24.62
C SER A 99 -0.72 -0.06 23.41
N ASP A 100 -2.03 0.01 23.66
CA ASP A 100 -3.10 0.03 22.64
C ASP A 100 -3.52 1.44 22.17
N THR A 101 -2.59 2.26 21.68
CA THR A 101 -2.98 3.54 21.05
C THR A 101 -2.93 3.43 19.53
N TYR A 102 -4.10 3.32 18.90
CA TYR A 102 -4.25 3.26 17.45
C TYR A 102 -4.93 4.53 16.96
N ILE A 103 -4.37 5.15 15.92
CA ILE A 103 -5.00 6.26 15.20
C ILE A 103 -5.60 5.67 13.92
N ILE A 104 -6.93 5.71 13.83
CA ILE A 104 -7.67 5.31 12.63
C ILE A 104 -8.06 6.60 11.90
N ASP A 105 -7.42 6.86 10.75
CA ASP A 105 -7.77 8.01 9.89
C ASP A 105 -8.77 7.57 8.82
N SER A 106 -10.03 7.92 9.03
CA SER A 106 -11.10 7.68 8.07
C SER A 106 -11.16 8.85 7.09
N PHE A 107 -10.54 8.70 5.91
CA PHE A 107 -10.59 9.75 4.89
C PHE A 107 -11.94 9.70 4.14
N PRO A 108 -12.79 10.75 4.22
CA PRO A 108 -14.06 10.75 3.53
C PRO A 108 -13.83 10.73 2.01
N VAL A 109 -14.32 9.70 1.33
CA VAL A 109 -14.29 9.62 -0.13
C VAL A 109 -15.49 10.40 -0.67
N PRO A 110 -15.28 11.45 -1.49
CA PRO A 110 -16.39 12.19 -2.06
C PRO A 110 -17.22 11.27 -2.95
N LEU A 111 -18.50 11.11 -2.58
CA LEU A 111 -19.45 10.31 -3.36
C LEU A 111 -20.11 11.16 -4.44
N CYS A 112 -20.61 10.46 -5.47
CA CYS A 112 -21.48 11.10 -6.45
C CYS A 112 -22.72 11.67 -5.76
N HIS A 113 -23.21 12.81 -6.24
CA HIS A 113 -24.52 13.33 -5.84
C HIS A 113 -25.60 12.26 -6.09
N ASN A 114 -26.61 12.18 -5.22
CA ASN A 114 -27.66 11.15 -5.24
C ASN A 114 -28.26 10.91 -6.64
N ILE A 115 -28.41 11.95 -7.45
CA ILE A 115 -28.93 11.85 -8.84
C ILE A 115 -28.12 10.94 -9.78
N ARG A 116 -26.84 10.64 -9.47
CA ARG A 116 -25.96 9.79 -10.28
C ARG A 116 -25.53 8.50 -9.55
N ILE A 117 -26.08 8.24 -8.35
CA ILE A 117 -25.67 7.11 -7.51
C ILE A 117 -25.93 5.76 -8.19
N SER A 118 -26.99 5.66 -8.99
CA SER A 118 -27.35 4.44 -9.75
C SER A 118 -26.31 4.03 -10.80
N ARG A 119 -25.40 4.93 -11.16
CA ARG A 119 -24.29 4.69 -12.11
C ARG A 119 -22.93 4.72 -11.42
N SER A 120 -22.90 4.84 -10.10
CA SER A 120 -21.67 4.86 -9.33
C SER A 120 -21.03 3.48 -9.35
N ARG A 121 -19.71 3.45 -9.58
CA ARG A 121 -18.91 2.23 -9.38
C ARG A 121 -18.45 2.06 -7.93
N ILE A 122 -18.66 3.09 -7.10
CA ILE A 122 -18.21 3.14 -5.71
C ILE A 122 -19.27 2.59 -4.77
N VAL A 123 -20.56 2.81 -5.07
CA VAL A 123 -21.69 2.30 -4.28
C VAL A 123 -22.36 1.19 -5.09
N GLN A 124 -22.09 -0.06 -4.72
CA GLN A 124 -22.74 -1.25 -5.31
C GLN A 124 -23.36 -2.06 -4.18
N GLY A 125 -24.70 -2.16 -4.17
CA GLY A 125 -25.49 -2.70 -3.07
C GLY A 125 -26.48 -1.65 -2.56
N GLY A 126 -27.76 -1.99 -2.53
CA GLY A 126 -28.90 -1.07 -2.37
C GLY A 126 -29.06 -0.36 -1.03
N ASP A 127 -28.01 -0.18 -0.24
CA ASP A 127 -28.04 0.62 0.99
C ASP A 127 -27.72 2.08 0.70
N SER A 128 -28.64 2.74 -0.01
CA SER A 128 -28.66 4.20 -0.17
C SER A 128 -29.20 4.93 1.07
N GLY A 129 -29.59 4.21 2.12
CA GLY A 129 -30.21 4.77 3.32
C GLY A 129 -29.24 4.90 4.49
N GLY A 130 -28.22 5.76 4.41
CA GLY A 130 -27.38 5.97 5.59
C GLY A 130 -26.17 6.89 5.45
N ILE A 131 -25.83 7.38 4.26
CA ILE A 131 -24.69 8.29 4.12
C ILE A 131 -25.19 9.71 4.33
N HIS A 132 -25.19 10.14 5.59
CA HIS A 132 -25.44 11.52 5.97
C HIS A 132 -24.32 12.39 5.39
N LEU A 133 -24.52 12.87 4.15
CA LEU A 133 -23.69 13.89 3.54
C LEU A 133 -23.90 15.17 4.36
N TYR A 134 -22.97 15.48 5.26
CA TYR A 134 -22.95 16.79 5.90
C TYR A 134 -22.88 17.85 4.80
N PRO A 135 -23.87 18.76 4.72
CA PRO A 135 -23.77 19.88 3.80
C PRO A 135 -22.60 20.77 4.22
N ARG A 136 -21.85 21.26 3.23
CA ARG A 136 -20.91 22.36 3.45
C ARG A 136 -21.65 23.62 3.89
#